data_AF-A0A529JWC2-F1
#
_entry.id   AF-A0A529JWC2-F1
#
_cell.length_a   1.000
_cell.length_b   1.000
_cell.length_c   1.000
_cell.angle_alpha   90.00
_cell.angle_beta   90.00
_cell.angle_gamma   90.00
#
_symmetry.space_group_name_H-M   'P 1'
#
loop_
_entity.id
_entity.type
_entity.pdbx_description
1 polymer ?
#
loop_
_entity_poly.entity_id
_entity_poly.type
_entity_poly.pdbx_seq_one_letter_code
_entity_poly.pdbx_strand_id
1 'polypeptide(L)'
;VCIQVFFFRTGQNWGNRAYFPKADPALDAAEVLGSFLAQFYDDKPTPRTILLSHGVEDQELLAEALSTRAGRKVAISVPQRGEKKDLTDNALQNAREALGRRLAETSTQGRLLTGFAETFGLKKTPVRIEVYDNSHIMGTNAVGAMVVAGPEGLVKNQY
;
A
#
# COMPACT_ATOMS: atom_id res chain seq x y z
N VAL A 1 3.10 4.25 -8.29
CA VAL A 1 2.61 2.88 -8.56
C VAL A 1 1.68 2.44 -7.42
N CYS A 2 0.70 1.58 -7.68
CA CYS A 2 -0.15 0.96 -6.67
C CYS A 2 -0.13 -0.57 -6.86
N ILE A 3 -0.01 -1.32 -5.76
CA ILE A 3 -0.10 -2.77 -5.74
C ILE A 3 -1.29 -3.16 -4.85
N GLN A 4 -2.20 -3.95 -5.40
CA GLN A 4 -3.34 -4.47 -4.67
C GLN A 4 -3.12 -5.94 -4.33
N VAL A 5 -3.17 -6.28 -3.04
CA VAL A 5 -3.02 -7.66 -2.56
C VAL A 5 -4.35 -8.15 -2.03
N PHE A 6 -4.78 -9.32 -2.48
CA PHE A 6 -5.93 -10.03 -1.95
C PHE A 6 -5.47 -11.29 -1.21
N PHE A 7 -6.11 -11.59 -0.08
CA PHE A 7 -5.77 -12.75 0.74
C PHE A 7 -6.84 -13.80 0.61
N PHE A 8 -6.48 -15.01 0.18
CA PHE A 8 -7.40 -16.14 0.07
C PHE A 8 -7.00 -17.26 1.03
N ARG A 9 -7.99 -17.82 1.73
CA ARG A 9 -7.85 -19.02 2.55
C ARG A 9 -9.02 -19.94 2.25
N THR A 10 -8.74 -21.21 1.94
CA THR A 10 -9.76 -22.21 1.57
C THR A 10 -10.76 -21.72 0.51
N GLY A 11 -10.27 -20.99 -0.50
CA GLY A 11 -11.07 -20.42 -1.58
C GLY A 11 -11.87 -19.15 -1.22
N GLN A 12 -11.88 -18.74 0.05
CA GLN A 12 -12.59 -17.55 0.50
C GLN A 12 -11.66 -16.34 0.57
N ASN A 13 -12.17 -15.16 0.20
CA ASN A 13 -11.47 -13.89 0.32
C ASN A 13 -11.51 -13.38 1.77
N TRP A 14 -10.35 -13.16 2.37
CA TRP A 14 -10.15 -12.65 3.73
C TRP A 14 -9.82 -11.16 3.78
N GLY A 15 -10.01 -10.47 2.66
CA GLY A 15 -9.80 -9.04 2.52
C GLY A 15 -8.72 -8.71 1.52
N ASN A 16 -8.56 -7.41 1.28
CA ASN A 16 -7.58 -6.87 0.36
C ASN A 16 -6.94 -5.62 0.95
N ARG A 17 -5.78 -5.24 0.40
CA ARG A 17 -5.07 -4.03 0.79
C ARG A 17 -4.33 -3.42 -0.39
N ALA A 18 -4.44 -2.11 -0.51
CA ALA A 18 -3.65 -1.30 -1.42
C ALA A 18 -2.32 -0.93 -0.76
N TYR A 19 -1.23 -1.06 -1.50
CA TYR A 19 0.12 -0.63 -1.15
C TYR A 19 0.62 0.37 -2.17
N PHE A 20 1.31 1.39 -1.68
CA PHE A 20 1.87 2.47 -2.50
C PHE A 20 3.37 2.53 -2.25
N PRO A 21 4.15 1.56 -2.80
CA PRO A 21 5.59 1.54 -2.60
C PRO A 21 6.23 2.80 -3.17
N LYS A 22 7.22 3.32 -2.45
CA LYS A 22 8.13 4.33 -3.00
C LYS A 22 9.04 3.63 -3.99
N ALA A 23 8.79 3.85 -5.27
CA ALA A 23 9.57 3.29 -6.36
C ALA A 23 10.22 4.44 -7.14
N ASP A 24 11.41 4.17 -7.68
CA ASP A 24 12.02 5.06 -8.67
C ASP A 24 11.11 5.15 -9.90
N PRO A 25 10.80 6.36 -10.40
CA PRO A 25 9.99 6.54 -11.60
C PRO A 25 10.54 5.85 -12.86
N ALA A 26 11.84 5.52 -12.89
CA ALA A 26 12.47 4.79 -13.98
C ALA A 26 12.13 3.29 -13.98
N LEU A 27 11.70 2.74 -12.84
CA LEU A 27 11.35 1.32 -12.75
C LEU A 27 9.96 1.06 -13.33
N ASP A 28 9.84 -0.04 -14.06
CA ASP A 28 8.57 -0.49 -14.59
C ASP A 28 7.70 -1.20 -13.52
N ALA A 29 6.46 -1.53 -13.89
CA ALA A 29 5.54 -2.17 -12.97
C ALA A 29 5.94 -3.60 -12.59
N ALA A 30 6.73 -4.30 -13.40
CA ALA A 30 7.19 -5.67 -13.14
C ALA A 30 8.33 -5.64 -12.12
N GLU A 31 9.31 -4.76 -12.29
CA GLU A 31 10.44 -4.56 -11.37
C GLU A 31 9.97 -4.16 -9.97
N VAL A 32 9.01 -3.21 -9.90
CA VAL A 32 8.42 -2.76 -8.63
C VAL A 32 7.65 -3.89 -7.96
N LEU A 33 6.90 -4.70 -8.72
CA LEU A 33 6.16 -5.84 -8.17
C LEU A 33 7.10 -6.94 -7.64
N GLY A 34 8.17 -7.27 -8.37
CA GLY A 34 9.16 -8.25 -7.95
C GLY A 34 9.84 -7.85 -6.64
N SER A 35 10.34 -6.61 -6.57
CA SER A 35 10.93 -6.04 -5.36
C SER A 35 9.95 -6.01 -4.18
N PHE A 36 8.69 -5.62 -4.47
CA PHE A 36 7.63 -5.62 -3.47
C PHE A 36 7.37 -7.02 -2.92
N LEU A 37 7.30 -8.07 -3.75
CA LEU A 37 7.04 -9.44 -3.29
C LEU A 37 8.12 -9.95 -2.33
N ALA A 38 9.39 -9.70 -2.65
CA ALA A 38 10.53 -10.10 -1.81
C ALA A 38 10.44 -9.47 -0.41
N GLN A 39 10.23 -8.16 -0.36
CA GLN A 39 10.08 -7.40 0.90
C GLN A 39 8.77 -7.74 1.62
N PHE A 40 7.68 -7.89 0.89
CA PHE A 40 6.35 -8.09 1.45
C PHE A 40 6.25 -9.38 2.25
N TYR A 41 6.88 -10.45 1.74
CA TYR A 41 6.89 -11.75 2.41
C TYR A 41 8.02 -11.91 3.41
N ASP A 42 8.91 -10.93 3.58
CA ASP A 42 10.05 -11.03 4.49
C ASP A 42 9.67 -11.29 5.95
N ASP A 43 8.59 -10.64 6.39
CA ASP A 43 8.02 -10.74 7.72
C ASP A 43 6.64 -11.44 7.73
N LYS A 44 6.19 -12.01 6.59
CA LYS A 44 4.85 -12.58 6.44
C LYS A 44 4.85 -14.05 6.01
N PRO A 45 3.93 -14.87 6.54
CA PRO A 45 3.75 -16.24 6.07
C PRO A 45 3.50 -16.29 4.56
N THR A 46 4.35 -17.01 3.83
CA THR A 46 4.22 -17.14 2.38
C THR A 46 3.23 -18.24 2.02
N PRO A 47 2.17 -17.97 1.21
CA PRO A 47 1.20 -18.99 0.80
C PRO A 47 1.83 -20.01 -0.16
N ARG A 48 1.18 -21.17 -0.35
CA ARG A 48 1.63 -22.18 -1.31
C ARG A 48 1.56 -21.71 -2.77
N THR A 49 0.66 -20.77 -3.05
CA THR A 49 0.43 -20.25 -4.40
C THR A 49 0.31 -18.73 -4.32
N ILE A 50 1.04 -18.04 -5.20
CA ILE A 50 0.96 -16.60 -5.41
C ILE A 50 0.54 -16.39 -6.86
N LEU A 51 -0.55 -15.65 -7.08
CA LEU A 51 -1.04 -15.29 -8.40
C LEU A 51 -0.68 -13.84 -8.68
N LEU A 52 -0.03 -13.57 -9.81
CA LEU A 52 0.38 -12.23 -10.22
C LEU A 52 -0.45 -11.74 -11.40
N SER A 53 -0.63 -10.42 -11.49
CA SER A 53 -1.28 -9.76 -12.62
C SER A 53 -0.44 -9.83 -13.90
N HIS A 54 0.88 -9.81 -13.75
CA HIS A 54 1.86 -9.87 -14.82
C HIS A 54 3.15 -10.53 -14.30
N GLY A 55 4.00 -10.98 -15.23
CA GLY A 55 5.27 -11.60 -14.87
C GLY A 55 6.23 -10.61 -14.23
N VAL A 56 7.13 -11.14 -13.41
CA VAL A 56 8.25 -10.39 -12.82
C VAL A 56 9.56 -11.04 -13.27
N GLU A 57 10.63 -10.27 -13.30
CA GLU A 57 11.97 -10.80 -13.53
C GLU A 57 12.33 -11.84 -12.45
N ASP A 58 13.11 -12.85 -12.84
CA ASP A 58 13.58 -13.92 -11.95
C ASP A 58 12.46 -14.58 -11.12
N GLN A 59 11.26 -14.71 -11.70
CA GLN A 59 10.10 -15.30 -11.01
C GLN A 59 10.39 -16.70 -10.43
N GLU A 60 11.20 -17.49 -11.12
CA GLU A 60 11.60 -18.83 -10.66
C GLU A 60 12.51 -18.76 -9.43
N LEU A 61 13.52 -17.88 -9.45
CA LEU A 61 14.42 -17.65 -8.32
C LEU A 61 13.65 -17.10 -7.11
N LEU A 62 12.72 -16.17 -7.34
CA LEU A 62 11.84 -15.66 -6.30
C LEU A 62 11.00 -16.78 -5.69
N ALA A 63 10.41 -17.66 -6.50
CA ALA A 63 9.64 -18.80 -6.02
C ALA A 63 10.50 -19.78 -5.20
N GLU A 64 11.75 -20.02 -5.61
CA GLU A 64 12.71 -20.86 -4.89
C GLU A 64 13.11 -20.26 -3.53
N ALA A 65 13.47 -18.97 -3.51
CA ALA A 65 13.82 -18.25 -2.29
C ALA A 65 12.67 -18.25 -1.28
N LEU A 66 11.45 -17.95 -1.76
CA LEU A 66 10.23 -18.01 -0.96
C LEU A 66 9.93 -19.44 -0.46
N SER A 67 10.17 -20.46 -1.29
CA SER A 67 9.97 -21.86 -0.90
C SER A 67 10.92 -22.28 0.21
N THR A 68 12.19 -21.91 0.07
CA THR A 68 13.25 -22.20 1.04
C THR A 68 12.92 -21.57 2.39
N ARG A 69 12.57 -20.27 2.40
CA ARG A 69 12.18 -19.58 3.63
C ARG A 69 10.91 -20.16 4.26
N ALA A 70 9.92 -20.55 3.45
CA ALA A 70 8.67 -21.11 3.95
C ALA A 70 8.76 -22.60 4.37
N GLY A 71 9.89 -23.28 4.10
CA GLY A 71 10.05 -24.72 4.34
C GLY A 71 9.09 -25.60 3.52
N ARG A 72 8.54 -25.08 2.42
CA ARG A 72 7.57 -25.78 1.55
C ARG A 72 7.58 -25.20 0.15
N LYS A 73 7.16 -25.99 -0.84
CA LYS A 73 7.00 -25.51 -2.21
C LYS A 73 5.99 -24.35 -2.29
N VAL A 74 6.46 -23.22 -2.82
CA VAL A 74 5.70 -22.03 -3.22
C VAL A 74 5.69 -21.96 -4.74
N ALA A 75 4.51 -21.81 -5.33
CA ALA A 75 4.35 -21.64 -6.77
C ALA A 75 3.91 -20.19 -7.06
N ILE A 76 4.64 -19.52 -7.94
CA ILE A 76 4.25 -18.21 -8.48
C ILE A 76 3.74 -18.43 -9.90
N SER A 77 2.59 -17.86 -10.23
CA SER A 77 2.06 -17.95 -11.60
C SER A 77 1.30 -16.71 -12.02
N VAL A 78 1.28 -16.48 -13.34
CA VAL A 78 0.47 -15.44 -14.00
C VAL A 78 -0.66 -16.16 -14.74
N PRO A 79 -1.84 -16.32 -14.12
CA PRO A 79 -2.96 -16.97 -14.80
C PRO A 79 -3.31 -16.21 -16.08
N GLN A 80 -3.72 -16.94 -17.13
CA GLN A 80 -4.08 -16.36 -18.43
C GLN A 80 -5.56 -16.49 -18.76
N ARG A 81 -6.28 -17.42 -18.10
CA ARG A 81 -7.71 -17.69 -18.30
C ARG A 81 -8.34 -18.34 -17.07
N GLY A 82 -9.68 -18.33 -17.02
CA GLY A 82 -10.50 -18.97 -15.98
C GLY A 82 -10.49 -18.20 -14.65
N GLU A 83 -11.06 -18.81 -13.62
CA GLU A 83 -11.34 -18.13 -12.33
C GLU A 83 -10.12 -17.43 -11.71
N LYS A 84 -8.92 -18.05 -11.81
CA LYS A 84 -7.68 -17.44 -11.30
C LYS A 84 -7.32 -16.15 -12.04
N LYS A 85 -7.59 -16.07 -13.34
CA LYS A 85 -7.40 -14.84 -14.14
C LYS A 85 -8.37 -13.76 -13.70
N ASP A 86 -9.63 -14.14 -13.48
CA ASP A 86 -10.66 -13.21 -13.00
C ASP A 86 -10.27 -12.61 -11.63
N LEU A 87 -9.68 -13.42 -10.74
CA LEU A 87 -9.15 -12.92 -9.46
C LEU A 87 -8.05 -11.88 -9.65
N THR A 88 -7.08 -12.13 -10.54
CA THR A 88 -6.00 -11.17 -10.81
C THR A 88 -6.49 -9.91 -11.53
N ASP A 89 -7.51 -10.02 -12.39
CA ASP A 89 -8.11 -8.87 -13.08
C ASP A 89 -8.89 -7.98 -12.13
N ASN A 90 -9.65 -8.58 -11.21
CA ASN A 90 -10.30 -7.84 -10.13
C ASN A 90 -9.27 -7.12 -9.24
N ALA A 91 -8.14 -7.78 -8.94
CA ALA A 91 -7.07 -7.13 -8.19
C ALA A 91 -6.45 -5.95 -8.95
N LEU A 92 -6.21 -6.10 -10.25
CA LEU A 92 -5.68 -5.05 -11.12
C LEU A 92 -6.65 -3.86 -11.23
N GLN A 93 -7.94 -4.11 -11.37
CA GLN A 93 -8.97 -3.08 -11.42
C GLN A 93 -9.01 -2.29 -10.10
N ASN A 94 -9.02 -2.97 -8.96
CA ASN A 94 -8.96 -2.32 -7.65
C ASN A 94 -7.66 -1.51 -7.45
N ALA A 95 -6.52 -1.98 -7.97
CA ALA A 95 -5.28 -1.23 -7.94
C ALA A 95 -5.38 0.10 -8.73
N ARG A 96 -6.02 0.07 -9.92
CA ARG A 96 -6.25 1.27 -10.74
C ARG A 96 -7.17 2.26 -10.03
N GLU A 97 -8.27 1.79 -9.45
CA GLU A 97 -9.21 2.63 -8.70
C GLU A 97 -8.57 3.25 -7.46
N ALA A 98 -7.81 2.46 -6.69
CA ALA A 98 -7.08 2.94 -5.51
C ALA A 98 -6.02 3.98 -5.89
N LEU A 99 -5.30 3.76 -7.00
CA LEU A 99 -4.34 4.73 -7.52
C LEU A 99 -5.03 6.03 -7.95
N GLY A 100 -6.12 5.93 -8.71
CA GLY A 100 -6.89 7.09 -9.16
C GLY A 100 -7.40 7.93 -7.98
N ARG A 101 -7.94 7.26 -6.96
CA ARG A 101 -8.39 7.92 -5.72
C ARG A 101 -7.25 8.62 -5.00
N ARG A 102 -6.11 7.95 -4.80
CA ARG A 102 -4.93 8.55 -4.15
C ARG A 102 -4.41 9.77 -4.88
N LEU A 103 -4.37 9.74 -6.22
CA LEU A 103 -3.94 10.88 -7.02
C LEU A 103 -4.91 12.07 -6.88
N ALA A 104 -6.21 11.82 -6.89
CA ALA A 104 -7.24 12.85 -6.70
C ALA A 104 -7.18 13.48 -5.30
N GLU A 105 -7.01 12.66 -4.26
CA GLU A 105 -6.85 13.10 -2.87
C GLU A 105 -5.57 13.93 -2.69
N THR A 106 -4.43 13.46 -3.22
CA THR A 106 -3.14 14.16 -3.13
C THR A 106 -3.18 15.52 -3.83
N SER A 107 -3.81 15.60 -5.00
CA SER A 107 -3.99 16.87 -5.73
C SER A 107 -4.83 17.87 -4.91
N THR A 108 -5.91 17.39 -4.30
CA THR A 108 -6.78 18.20 -3.44
C THR A 108 -6.02 18.68 -2.19
N GLN A 109 -5.28 17.79 -1.53
CA GLN A 109 -4.50 18.08 -0.34
C GLN A 109 -3.40 19.11 -0.62
N GLY A 110 -2.71 19.01 -1.75
CA GLY A 110 -1.70 19.99 -2.16
C GLY A 110 -2.26 21.39 -2.28
N ARG A 111 -3.45 21.54 -2.90
CA ARG A 111 -4.13 22.84 -3.01
C ARG A 111 -4.53 23.39 -1.64
N LEU A 112 -5.02 22.55 -0.73
CA LEU A 112 -5.37 22.95 0.63
C LEU A 112 -4.14 23.41 1.42
N LEU A 113 -3.02 22.70 1.32
CA LEU A 113 -1.78 23.07 2.01
C LEU A 113 -1.18 24.37 1.48
N THR A 114 -1.26 24.62 0.17
CA THR A 114 -0.86 25.91 -0.42
C THR A 114 -1.73 27.04 0.11
N GLY A 115 -3.06 26.88 0.11
CA GLY A 115 -3.98 27.87 0.67
C GLY A 115 -3.77 28.09 2.17
N PHE A 116 -3.42 27.05 2.92
CA PHE A 116 -3.03 27.17 4.34
C PHE A 116 -1.78 28.04 4.51
N ALA A 117 -0.73 27.81 3.71
CA ALA A 117 0.48 28.62 3.75
C ALA A 117 0.21 30.09 3.40
N GLU A 118 -0.61 30.35 2.39
CA GLU A 118 -1.04 31.70 2.02
C GLU A 118 -1.82 32.38 3.14
N THR A 119 -2.81 31.68 3.72
CA THR A 119 -3.67 32.21 4.78
C THR A 119 -2.87 32.62 6.04
N PHE A 120 -1.86 31.83 6.40
CA PHE A 120 -1.03 32.09 7.58
C PHE A 120 0.30 32.80 7.26
N GLY A 121 0.53 33.22 6.01
CA GLY A 121 1.76 33.91 5.59
C GLY A 121 3.04 33.07 5.78
N LEU A 122 2.95 31.76 5.66
CA LEU A 122 4.09 30.86 5.83
C LEU A 122 5.07 30.98 4.65
N LYS A 123 6.37 31.02 4.93
CA LYS A 123 7.42 31.09 3.90
C LYS A 123 7.43 29.90 2.94
N LYS A 124 6.90 28.75 3.35
CA LYS A 124 6.85 27.50 2.59
C LYS A 124 5.56 26.75 2.90
N THR A 125 5.04 26.02 1.91
CA THR A 125 3.94 25.08 2.10
C THR A 125 4.35 24.00 3.12
N PRO A 126 3.57 23.79 4.20
CA PRO A 126 3.90 22.79 5.20
C PRO A 126 3.78 21.39 4.60
N VAL A 127 4.80 20.56 4.83
CA VAL A 127 4.83 19.14 4.42
C VAL A 127 4.53 18.19 5.57
N ARG A 128 4.31 18.75 6.76
CA ARG A 128 3.91 18.05 7.98
C ARG A 128 3.15 19.03 8.86
N ILE A 129 1.99 18.62 9.33
CA ILE A 129 1.18 19.34 10.32
C ILE A 129 0.87 18.34 11.44
N GLU A 130 1.28 18.66 12.65
CA GLU A 130 0.93 17.93 13.87
C GLU A 130 -0.22 18.67 14.55
N VAL A 131 -1.30 17.96 14.84
CA VAL A 131 -2.47 18.51 15.52
C VAL A 131 -2.59 17.81 16.86
N TYR A 132 -2.60 18.60 17.93
CA TYR A 132 -2.75 18.12 19.29
C TYR A 132 -4.13 18.54 19.81
N ASP A 133 -4.93 17.56 20.23
CA ASP A 133 -6.18 17.78 20.94
C ASP A 133 -6.01 17.34 22.41
N ASN A 134 -6.22 18.29 23.33
CA ASN A 134 -6.12 18.06 24.77
C ASN A 134 -7.52 18.08 25.38
N SER A 135 -8.19 16.92 25.33
CA SER A 135 -9.54 16.77 25.89
C SER A 135 -9.50 16.69 27.42
N HIS A 136 -10.10 17.69 28.09
CA HIS A 136 -10.33 17.66 29.54
C HIS A 136 -11.63 16.93 29.86
N ILE A 137 -11.52 15.64 30.16
CA ILE A 137 -12.59 14.91 30.84
C ILE A 137 -12.44 15.21 32.33
N MET A 138 -13.44 15.86 32.94
CA MET A 138 -13.46 16.21 34.37
C MET A 138 -13.42 14.96 35.27
N GLY A 139 -12.27 14.29 35.38
CA GLY A 139 -12.10 13.08 36.20
C GLY A 139 -11.03 12.12 35.70
N THR A 140 -9.89 12.12 36.39
CA THR A 140 -8.90 11.04 36.56
C THR A 140 -8.10 10.50 35.37
N ASN A 141 -8.48 10.72 34.10
CA ASN A 141 -7.68 10.26 32.94
C ASN A 141 -7.62 11.33 31.84
N ALA A 142 -6.68 12.27 31.95
CA ALA A 142 -6.41 13.21 30.85
C ALA A 142 -5.86 12.42 29.65
N VAL A 143 -6.57 12.49 28.51
CA VAL A 143 -6.16 11.87 27.25
C VAL A 143 -5.87 12.98 26.26
N GLY A 144 -4.65 13.00 25.72
CA GLY A 144 -4.29 13.80 24.56
C GLY A 144 -4.34 12.93 23.30
N ALA A 145 -4.84 13.48 22.21
CA ALA A 145 -4.74 12.87 20.89
C ALA A 145 -3.80 13.70 20.02
N MET A 146 -2.90 13.02 19.31
CA MET A 146 -2.10 13.65 18.26
C MET A 146 -2.46 13.00 16.92
N VAL A 147 -2.64 13.81 15.90
CA VAL A 147 -2.70 13.33 14.52
C VAL A 147 -1.68 14.05 13.66
N VAL A 148 -1.20 13.35 12.64
CA VAL A 148 -0.26 13.88 11.66
C VAL A 148 -0.92 13.95 10.29
N ALA A 149 -0.82 15.11 9.64
CA ALA A 149 -1.19 15.31 8.24
C ALA A 149 0.01 15.75 7.39
N GLY A 150 0.05 15.34 6.13
CA GLY A 150 1.07 15.73 5.15
C GLY A 150 0.49 15.84 3.73
N PRO A 151 1.36 15.92 2.70
CA PRO A 151 0.95 16.08 1.31
C PRO A 151 0.05 14.96 0.78
N GLU A 152 0.16 13.76 1.35
CA GLU A 152 -0.65 12.58 0.98
C GLU A 152 -1.88 12.39 1.88
N GLY A 153 -2.21 13.37 2.73
CA GLY A 153 -3.30 13.29 3.71
C GLY A 153 -2.82 12.83 5.10
N LEU A 154 -3.68 12.09 5.82
CA LEU A 154 -3.43 11.68 7.20
C LEU A 154 -2.43 10.52 7.31
N VAL A 155 -1.45 10.66 8.20
CA VAL A 155 -0.35 9.70 8.42
C VAL A 155 -0.64 8.85 9.65
N LYS A 156 -1.55 7.88 9.50
CA LYS A 156 -2.13 7.08 10.61
C LYS A 156 -1.12 6.32 11.48
N ASN A 157 0.02 5.92 10.92
CA ASN A 157 1.07 5.22 11.68
C ASN A 157 1.94 6.16 12.53
N GLN A 158 1.62 7.46 12.54
CA GLN A 158 2.27 8.49 13.35
C GLN A 158 1.27 9.25 14.21
N TYR A 159 0.11 8.65 14.48
CA TYR A 159 -0.81 9.14 15.51
C TYR A 159 -0.26 8.77 16.89
#